data_AF-A0A1E1JQG4-F1
#
_entry.id   AF-A0A1E1JQG4-F1
#
_cell.length_a   1.000
_cell.length_b   1.000
_cell.length_c   1.000
_cell.angle_alpha   90.00
_cell.angle_beta   90.00
_cell.angle_gamma   90.00
#
_symmetry.space_group_name_H-M   'P 1'
#
loop_
_entity.id
_entity.type
_entity.pdbx_description
1 polymer ?
#
loop_
_entity_poly.entity_id
_entity_poly.type
_entity_poly.pdbx_seq_one_letter_code
_entity_poly.pdbx_strand_id
1 'polypeptide(L)'
;MDSPNIYKKLDATEGHDYDESISVTEFDESLMGDEKLLHHHRNSTSESFIANFISCRWLLDTFLLLVIVILLLLLWHERRQPNISPAAWQVGGDYTKASPTFPTITNKFSADPLFAPLNATQFFEPSTLALWNTIMPYNTGRPISDPTVTFYTTSMTHQLHCIYMMARTFSGVVLNTTEPLKENVLREDWHFHFMHCVDYLRQAVMCSADLALEPHKPDDWHEEALDPAWNGRHVCKDYGAVTKYLEEQVDDGARVVLAIDD
;
A
#
# COMPACT_ATOMS: atom_id res chain seq x y z
N MET A 1 -34.02 -3.34 -26.39
CA MET A 1 -33.76 -4.00 -25.09
C MET A 1 -32.74 -3.13 -24.40
N ASP A 2 -33.25 -2.29 -23.51
CA ASP A 2 -32.56 -1.15 -22.90
C ASP A 2 -31.66 -1.60 -21.75
N SER A 3 -30.45 -1.04 -21.70
CA SER A 3 -29.56 -1.10 -20.54
C SER A 3 -30.03 -0.11 -19.46
N PRO A 4 -30.11 -0.50 -18.18
CA PRO A 4 -30.34 0.46 -17.12
C PRO A 4 -29.01 1.06 -16.64
N ASN A 5 -28.82 2.34 -17.01
CA ASN A 5 -27.92 3.29 -16.38
C ASN A 5 -28.30 3.49 -14.91
N ILE A 6 -27.55 2.93 -13.97
CA ILE A 6 -27.64 3.27 -12.55
C ILE A 6 -26.46 4.19 -12.28
N TYR A 7 -26.72 5.49 -12.21
CA TYR A 7 -26.14 6.48 -11.29
C TYR A 7 -26.63 7.86 -11.73
N LYS A 8 -27.85 8.21 -11.29
CA LYS A 8 -28.31 9.58 -11.27
C LYS A 8 -28.53 9.98 -9.81
N LYS A 9 -27.65 10.88 -9.36
CA LYS A 9 -27.96 12.13 -8.64
C LYS A 9 -28.82 12.00 -7.39
N LEU A 10 -28.19 12.14 -6.22
CA LEU A 10 -28.84 12.74 -5.06
C LEU A 10 -28.18 14.08 -4.80
N ASP A 11 -28.96 15.11 -5.10
CA ASP A 11 -28.70 16.51 -4.82
C ASP A 11 -28.92 16.79 -3.33
N ALA A 12 -28.20 17.79 -2.84
CA ALA A 12 -28.27 18.31 -1.49
C ALA A 12 -29.67 18.89 -1.19
N THR A 13 -30.13 18.66 0.03
CA THR A 13 -31.13 19.53 0.67
C THR A 13 -30.69 19.84 2.09
N GLU A 14 -30.61 21.14 2.34
CA GLU A 14 -30.42 21.84 3.60
C GLU A 14 -31.28 21.30 4.74
N GLY A 15 -30.71 21.33 5.94
CA GLY A 15 -31.40 21.22 7.21
C GLY A 15 -30.58 21.95 8.26
N HIS A 16 -30.91 23.23 8.47
CA HIS A 16 -30.57 23.99 9.67
C HIS A 16 -31.13 23.28 10.91
N ASP A 17 -30.36 23.24 12.00
CA ASP A 17 -30.79 23.69 13.33
C ASP A 17 -29.76 23.30 14.40
N TYR A 18 -29.05 24.33 14.87
CA TYR A 18 -28.45 24.40 16.19
C TYR A 18 -28.82 25.80 16.70
N ASP A 19 -29.65 25.91 17.75
CA ASP A 19 -29.11 26.17 19.08
C ASP A 19 -30.18 26.14 20.19
N GLU A 20 -29.67 25.76 21.35
CA GLU A 20 -29.96 26.26 22.69
C GLU A 20 -31.35 26.15 23.32
N SER A 21 -31.38 25.46 24.47
CA SER A 21 -32.50 25.46 25.41
C SER A 21 -31.97 25.77 26.81
N ILE A 22 -32.77 26.57 27.53
CA ILE A 22 -32.85 26.74 29.00
C ILE A 22 -31.84 27.77 29.56
N SER A 23 -32.18 28.82 30.32
CA SER A 23 -33.42 29.34 30.94
C SER A 23 -33.03 30.50 31.88
N VAL A 24 -33.76 31.64 31.83
CA VAL A 24 -34.21 32.49 32.97
C VAL A 24 -33.08 33.13 33.83
N THR A 25 -32.93 34.47 33.94
CA THR A 25 -33.90 35.48 34.40
C THR A 25 -33.58 36.88 33.83
N GLU A 26 -34.61 37.59 33.38
CA GLU A 26 -34.61 39.05 33.33
C GLU A 26 -34.82 39.60 34.75
N PHE A 27 -34.02 40.59 35.15
CA PHE A 27 -34.44 41.59 36.12
C PHE A 27 -34.00 42.97 35.62
N ASP A 28 -35.00 43.84 35.55
CA ASP A 28 -35.07 45.14 34.90
C ASP A 28 -34.07 46.16 35.49
N GLU A 29 -33.32 46.89 34.66
CA GLU A 29 -32.59 48.09 35.09
C GLU A 29 -33.06 49.30 34.28
N SER A 30 -34.03 49.97 34.89
CA SER A 30 -34.67 51.20 34.42
C SER A 30 -33.81 52.43 34.74
N LEU A 31 -33.64 53.26 33.69
CA LEU A 31 -33.56 54.72 33.68
C LEU A 31 -32.50 55.45 34.54
N MET A 32 -31.55 56.02 33.78
CA MET A 32 -31.09 57.42 33.81
C MET A 32 -30.90 58.13 35.16
N GLY A 33 -29.63 58.42 35.47
CA GLY A 33 -29.13 59.81 35.43
C GLY A 33 -29.72 60.84 36.40
N ASP A 34 -28.97 61.05 37.48
CA ASP A 34 -28.57 62.34 38.06
C ASP A 34 -29.64 63.33 38.58
N GLU A 35 -29.78 63.40 39.90
CA GLU A 35 -29.24 64.49 40.75
C GLU A 35 -30.01 64.57 42.08
N LYS A 36 -29.26 64.48 43.19
CA LYS A 36 -29.37 65.25 44.45
C LYS A 36 -29.03 64.40 45.69
N LEU A 37 -27.81 64.61 46.18
CA LEU A 37 -27.51 65.15 47.51
C LEU A 37 -28.33 64.59 48.69
N LEU A 38 -27.78 63.63 49.46
CA LEU A 38 -27.62 63.76 50.92
C LEU A 38 -26.86 62.55 51.54
N HIS A 39 -26.10 62.88 52.58
CA HIS A 39 -25.35 62.04 53.54
C HIS A 39 -25.86 60.61 53.81
N HIS A 40 -24.96 59.63 53.93
CA HIS A 40 -24.51 59.04 55.21
C HIS A 40 -23.73 57.71 55.03
N HIS A 41 -22.81 57.44 55.95
CA HIS A 41 -22.28 56.12 56.35
C HIS A 41 -21.11 55.48 55.58
N ARG A 42 -19.92 55.46 56.21
CA ARG A 42 -18.76 54.65 55.78
C ARG A 42 -18.62 53.46 56.73
N ASN A 43 -19.18 52.31 56.33
CA ASN A 43 -18.99 51.05 57.03
C ASN A 43 -17.68 50.36 56.61
N SER A 44 -16.86 50.11 57.62
CA SER A 44 -15.71 49.22 57.65
C SER A 44 -16.17 47.77 57.43
N THR A 45 -15.50 47.02 56.53
CA THR A 45 -15.30 45.53 56.47
C THR A 45 -15.28 44.93 55.04
N SER A 46 -15.72 45.67 54.01
CA SER A 46 -15.80 45.12 52.63
C SER A 46 -14.45 45.04 51.89
N GLU A 47 -13.47 45.89 52.21
CA GLU A 47 -12.20 45.95 51.48
C GLU A 47 -11.30 44.71 51.68
N SER A 48 -11.43 43.99 52.80
CA SER A 48 -10.61 42.81 53.11
C SER A 48 -10.98 41.59 52.23
N PHE A 49 -12.25 41.43 51.89
CA PHE A 49 -12.71 40.31 51.06
C PHE A 49 -12.32 40.48 49.58
N ILE A 50 -12.35 41.71 49.07
CA ILE A 50 -11.98 42.03 47.67
C ILE A 50 -10.46 41.85 47.49
N ALA A 51 -9.65 42.27 48.45
CA ALA A 51 -8.20 42.09 48.40
C ALA A 51 -7.79 40.59 48.39
N ASN A 52 -8.48 39.75 49.16
CA ASN A 52 -8.23 38.30 49.17
C ASN A 52 -8.69 37.61 47.87
N PHE A 53 -9.78 38.07 47.26
CA PHE A 53 -10.27 37.54 45.98
C PHE A 53 -9.31 37.85 44.82
N ILE A 54 -8.69 39.04 44.82
CA ILE A 54 -7.67 39.44 43.85
C ILE A 54 -6.37 38.60 44.05
N SER A 55 -6.01 38.30 45.29
CA SER A 55 -4.85 37.47 45.62
C SER A 55 -5.00 36.02 45.12
N CYS A 56 -6.19 35.42 45.27
CA CYS A 56 -6.47 34.08 44.77
C CYS A 56 -6.63 34.02 43.24
N ARG A 57 -7.02 35.12 42.60
CA ARG A 57 -7.18 35.19 41.14
C ARG A 57 -5.85 34.96 40.42
N TRP A 58 -4.76 35.54 40.90
CA TRP A 58 -3.43 35.31 40.31
C TRP A 58 -2.97 33.85 40.46
N LEU A 59 -3.33 33.18 41.56
CA LEU A 59 -3.06 31.74 41.75
C LEU A 59 -3.88 30.86 40.79
N LEU A 60 -5.14 31.20 40.55
CA LEU A 60 -5.98 30.51 39.57
C LEU A 60 -5.48 30.74 38.14
N ASP A 61 -5.14 31.97 37.79
CA ASP A 61 -4.64 32.32 36.45
C ASP A 61 -3.28 31.65 36.17
N THR A 62 -2.38 31.60 37.16
CA THR A 62 -1.09 30.91 37.03
C THR A 62 -1.25 29.40 36.94
N PHE A 63 -2.16 28.81 37.71
CA PHE A 63 -2.51 27.39 37.60
C PHE A 63 -3.08 27.05 36.22
N LEU A 64 -4.04 27.84 35.73
CA LEU A 64 -4.64 27.66 34.41
C LEU A 64 -3.61 27.78 33.28
N LEU A 65 -2.72 28.77 33.36
CA LEU A 65 -1.65 28.95 32.39
C LEU A 65 -0.69 27.74 32.37
N LEU A 66 -0.37 27.19 33.54
CA LEU A 66 0.49 26.02 33.67
C LEU A 66 -0.17 24.77 33.05
N VAL A 67 -1.48 24.59 33.26
CA VAL A 67 -2.26 23.54 32.60
C VAL A 67 -2.25 23.69 31.08
N ILE A 68 -2.47 24.91 30.57
CA ILE A 68 -2.43 25.18 29.12
C ILE A 68 -1.05 24.88 28.54
N VAL A 69 0.03 25.29 29.21
CA VAL A 69 1.41 25.00 28.76
C VAL A 69 1.69 23.50 28.76
N ILE A 70 1.25 22.76 29.79
CA ILE A 70 1.38 21.30 29.82
C ILE A 70 0.60 20.67 28.67
N LEU A 71 -0.64 21.07 28.42
CA LEU A 71 -1.44 20.56 27.31
C LEU A 71 -0.79 20.85 25.96
N LEU A 72 -0.23 22.06 25.77
CA LEU A 72 0.51 22.41 24.56
C LEU A 72 1.79 21.58 24.40
N LEU A 73 2.51 21.28 25.49
CA LEU A 73 3.68 20.41 25.47
C LEU A 73 3.31 18.95 25.16
N LEU A 74 2.18 18.46 25.69
CA LEU A 74 1.66 17.13 25.37
C LEU A 74 1.23 17.02 23.91
N LEU A 75 0.49 18.01 23.40
CA LEU A 75 0.10 18.08 21.98
C LEU A 75 1.32 18.24 21.07
N TRP A 76 2.31 19.03 21.48
CA TRP A 76 3.55 19.17 20.74
C TRP A 76 4.34 17.86 20.75
N HIS A 77 4.40 17.15 21.88
CA HIS A 77 5.04 15.85 22.00
C HIS A 77 4.32 14.80 21.14
N GLU A 78 3.00 14.74 21.16
CA GLU A 78 2.19 13.84 20.32
C GLU A 78 2.35 14.16 18.82
N ARG A 79 2.42 15.45 18.46
CA ARG A 79 2.69 15.88 17.07
C ARG A 79 4.14 15.64 16.64
N ARG A 80 5.10 15.63 17.58
CA ARG A 80 6.52 15.35 17.32
C ARG A 80 6.87 13.88 17.36
N GLN A 81 6.08 13.06 18.06
CA GLN A 81 6.17 11.65 17.87
C GLN A 81 5.74 11.38 16.42
N PRO A 82 6.63 10.88 15.56
CA PRO A 82 6.14 10.29 14.33
C PRO A 82 5.16 9.21 14.81
N ASN A 83 3.89 9.32 14.42
CA ASN A 83 3.01 8.17 14.45
C ASN A 83 3.74 7.10 13.64
N ILE A 84 4.50 6.24 14.30
CA ILE A 84 4.95 4.98 13.73
C ILE A 84 3.66 4.19 13.70
N SER A 85 2.85 4.46 12.67
CA SER A 85 1.71 3.63 12.33
C SER A 85 2.25 2.19 12.33
N PRO A 86 1.64 1.26 13.07
CA PRO A 86 2.08 -0.13 13.03
C PRO A 86 2.12 -0.52 11.57
N ALA A 87 3.30 -0.92 11.06
CA ALA A 87 3.58 -1.04 9.63
C ALA A 87 2.36 -1.58 8.88
N ALA A 88 1.72 -0.72 8.10
CA ALA A 88 0.52 -1.09 7.38
C ALA A 88 0.88 -2.23 6.42
N TRP A 89 -0.05 -3.17 6.22
CA TRP A 89 0.15 -4.20 5.20
C TRP A 89 0.37 -3.52 3.86
N GLN A 90 1.55 -3.73 3.28
CA GLN A 90 1.81 -3.39 1.90
C GLN A 90 1.31 -4.54 1.02
N VAL A 91 0.57 -4.23 -0.04
CA VAL A 91 0.10 -5.23 -1.01
C VAL A 91 1.28 -6.09 -1.51
N GLY A 92 1.08 -7.41 -1.57
CA GLY A 92 2.12 -8.38 -1.91
C GLY A 92 3.27 -8.46 -0.89
N GLY A 93 3.06 -8.00 0.35
CA GLY A 93 3.96 -8.18 1.48
C GLY A 93 3.70 -9.49 2.23
N ASP A 94 4.52 -9.77 3.23
CA ASP A 94 4.34 -10.92 4.11
C ASP A 94 3.15 -10.70 5.06
N TYR A 95 2.25 -11.69 5.13
CA TYR A 95 1.07 -11.65 6.01
C TYR A 95 1.45 -11.54 7.49
N THR A 96 2.64 -12.03 7.88
CA THR A 96 3.14 -11.94 9.26
C THR A 96 3.62 -10.53 9.63
N LYS A 97 3.77 -9.62 8.66
CA LYS A 97 4.43 -8.31 8.80
C LYS A 97 5.92 -8.38 9.14
N ALA A 98 6.56 -9.55 9.04
CA ALA A 98 7.99 -9.68 9.30
C ALA A 98 8.84 -8.99 8.20
N SER A 99 8.35 -8.98 6.96
CA SER A 99 9.04 -8.31 5.86
C SER A 99 8.93 -6.78 5.96
N PRO A 100 9.97 -6.03 5.56
CA PRO A 100 9.94 -4.58 5.56
C PRO A 100 8.93 -4.04 4.54
N THR A 101 8.58 -2.76 4.68
CA THR A 101 7.89 -2.03 3.61
C THR A 101 8.90 -1.64 2.54
N PHE A 102 8.61 -1.99 1.30
CA PHE A 102 9.48 -1.67 0.16
C PHE A 102 9.14 -0.30 -0.42
N PRO A 103 10.14 0.47 -0.88
CA PRO A 103 9.87 1.68 -1.65
C PRO A 103 9.09 1.32 -2.93
N THR A 104 8.29 2.27 -3.41
CA THR A 104 7.52 2.10 -4.65
C THR A 104 8.05 3.04 -5.72
N ILE A 105 8.01 2.57 -6.97
CA ILE A 105 8.45 3.30 -8.16
C ILE A 105 7.36 3.23 -9.23
N THR A 106 7.33 4.23 -10.10
CA THR A 106 6.44 4.21 -11.27
C THR A 106 7.19 3.64 -12.46
N ASN A 107 6.69 2.52 -13.01
CA ASN A 107 7.27 1.87 -14.18
C ASN A 107 6.31 1.95 -15.37
N LYS A 108 6.85 2.22 -16.55
CA LYS A 108 6.15 1.98 -17.82
C LYS A 108 6.61 0.62 -18.33
N PHE A 109 5.69 -0.28 -18.64
CA PHE A 109 6.06 -1.57 -19.20
C PHE A 109 6.49 -1.42 -20.66
N SER A 110 7.29 -2.38 -21.13
CA SER A 110 7.74 -2.46 -22.52
C SER A 110 7.96 -3.91 -22.89
N ALA A 111 7.55 -4.30 -24.09
CA ALA A 111 7.88 -5.59 -24.63
C ALA A 111 9.41 -5.74 -24.75
N ASP A 112 9.93 -6.87 -24.26
CA ASP A 112 11.34 -7.24 -24.42
C ASP A 112 11.41 -8.63 -25.09
N PRO A 113 11.71 -8.68 -26.40
CA PRO A 113 11.78 -9.94 -27.14
C PRO A 113 12.98 -10.80 -26.72
N LEU A 114 13.91 -10.30 -25.89
CA LEU A 114 14.99 -11.12 -25.34
C LEU A 114 14.47 -12.04 -24.23
N PHE A 115 13.50 -11.58 -23.42
CA PHE A 115 12.83 -12.43 -22.42
C PHE A 115 11.79 -13.34 -23.06
N ALA A 116 11.09 -12.86 -24.09
CA ALA A 116 10.02 -13.59 -24.77
C ALA A 116 10.23 -13.59 -26.30
N PRO A 117 11.21 -14.36 -26.82
CA PRO A 117 11.49 -14.40 -28.25
C PRO A 117 10.31 -14.96 -29.05
N LEU A 118 10.01 -14.31 -30.18
CA LEU A 118 8.94 -14.73 -31.09
C LEU A 118 9.23 -16.07 -31.77
N ASN A 119 10.51 -16.42 -31.94
CA ASN A 119 10.92 -17.71 -32.46
C ASN A 119 11.07 -18.71 -31.31
N ALA A 120 10.20 -19.71 -31.27
CA ALA A 120 10.20 -20.75 -30.25
C ALA A 120 11.54 -21.50 -30.09
N THR A 121 12.34 -21.63 -31.16
CA THR A 121 13.68 -22.25 -31.04
C THR A 121 14.63 -21.42 -30.17
N GLN A 122 14.54 -20.09 -30.23
CA GLN A 122 15.39 -19.19 -29.46
C GLN A 122 15.10 -19.25 -27.95
N PHE A 123 13.90 -19.68 -27.56
CA PHE A 123 13.58 -19.85 -26.14
C PHE A 123 14.46 -20.91 -25.46
N PHE A 124 14.92 -21.91 -26.21
CA PHE A 124 15.82 -22.96 -25.73
C PHE A 124 17.31 -22.60 -25.83
N GLU A 125 17.65 -21.39 -26.28
CA GLU A 125 19.04 -20.93 -26.28
C GLU A 125 19.53 -20.65 -24.84
N PRO A 126 20.79 -20.96 -24.51
CA PRO A 126 21.36 -20.69 -23.19
C PRO A 126 21.32 -19.19 -22.81
N SER A 127 21.35 -18.30 -23.80
CA SER A 127 21.22 -16.85 -23.62
C SER A 127 19.88 -16.45 -23.00
N THR A 128 18.78 -17.06 -23.45
CA THR A 128 17.43 -16.79 -22.94
C THR A 128 17.32 -17.21 -21.47
N LEU A 129 17.76 -18.43 -21.14
CA LEU A 129 17.80 -18.88 -19.74
C LEU A 129 18.72 -17.99 -18.88
N ALA A 130 19.90 -17.61 -19.38
CA ALA A 130 20.80 -16.72 -18.66
C ALA A 130 20.16 -15.36 -18.37
N LEU A 131 19.41 -14.80 -19.33
CA LEU A 131 18.67 -13.55 -19.15
C LEU A 131 17.58 -13.68 -18.07
N TRP A 132 16.78 -14.75 -18.11
CA TRP A 132 15.77 -15.01 -17.09
C TRP A 132 16.37 -15.19 -15.68
N ASN A 133 17.57 -15.74 -15.57
CA ASN A 133 18.28 -15.80 -14.28
C ASN A 133 18.71 -14.42 -13.77
N THR A 134 18.88 -13.40 -14.63
CA THR A 134 19.27 -12.04 -14.17
C THR A 134 18.20 -11.32 -13.38
N ILE A 135 16.93 -11.72 -13.53
CA ILE A 135 15.82 -11.15 -12.76
C ILE A 135 15.54 -11.96 -11.49
N MET A 136 16.20 -13.09 -11.27
CA MET A 136 16.07 -13.85 -10.02
C MET A 136 17.09 -13.39 -8.99
N PRO A 137 16.81 -13.49 -7.68
CA PRO A 137 17.84 -13.39 -6.64
C PRO A 137 19.00 -14.34 -6.92
N TYR A 138 20.24 -13.97 -6.58
CA TYR A 138 21.34 -14.94 -6.70
C TYR A 138 21.14 -16.16 -5.77
N ASN A 139 21.95 -17.21 -5.96
CA ASN A 139 21.88 -18.46 -5.18
C ASN A 139 20.54 -19.22 -5.28
N THR A 140 19.77 -19.04 -6.35
CA THR A 140 18.59 -19.89 -6.64
C THR A 140 18.95 -21.37 -6.79
N GLY A 141 18.02 -22.26 -6.49
CA GLY A 141 18.17 -23.71 -6.72
C GLY A 141 19.13 -24.40 -5.77
N ARG A 142 19.50 -23.76 -4.65
CA ARG A 142 20.29 -24.44 -3.60
C ARG A 142 19.52 -25.65 -3.07
N PRO A 143 20.15 -26.83 -3.00
CA PRO A 143 19.48 -28.02 -2.52
C PRO A 143 19.07 -27.83 -1.07
N ILE A 144 17.81 -28.16 -0.76
CA ILE A 144 17.32 -28.19 0.61
C ILE A 144 18.11 -29.27 1.33
N SER A 145 18.84 -28.87 2.38
CA SER A 145 19.78 -29.73 3.11
C SER A 145 19.09 -30.93 3.78
N ASP A 146 17.79 -30.81 4.07
CA ASP A 146 16.97 -31.88 4.65
C ASP A 146 15.57 -31.89 3.99
N PRO A 147 15.22 -32.93 3.22
CA PRO A 147 13.92 -33.03 2.55
C PRO A 147 12.74 -33.21 3.52
N THR A 148 13.01 -33.42 4.82
CA THR A 148 11.98 -33.49 5.87
C THR A 148 11.63 -32.11 6.44
N VAL A 149 12.42 -31.08 6.14
CA VAL A 149 12.18 -29.72 6.61
C VAL A 149 11.25 -28.98 5.66
N THR A 150 10.22 -28.36 6.23
CA THR A 150 9.34 -27.45 5.46
C THR A 150 10.14 -26.22 5.05
N PHE A 151 10.20 -25.96 3.75
CA PHE A 151 10.81 -24.76 3.20
C PHE A 151 9.72 -23.84 2.64
N TYR A 152 10.03 -22.55 2.56
CA TYR A 152 9.12 -21.52 2.06
C TYR A 152 9.80 -20.78 0.91
N THR A 153 9.06 -20.66 -0.20
CA THR A 153 9.47 -19.88 -1.36
C THR A 153 8.76 -18.52 -1.35
N THR A 154 9.32 -17.54 -2.05
CA THR A 154 8.63 -16.26 -2.25
C THR A 154 7.63 -16.38 -3.39
N SER A 155 6.42 -15.84 -3.19
CA SER A 155 5.41 -15.81 -4.26
C SER A 155 5.93 -15.10 -5.51
N MET A 156 6.62 -13.97 -5.40
CA MET A 156 7.20 -13.25 -6.54
C MET A 156 8.12 -14.15 -7.41
N THR A 157 9.07 -14.87 -6.81
CA THR A 157 9.99 -15.75 -7.55
C THR A 157 9.26 -16.97 -8.13
N HIS A 158 8.20 -17.45 -7.46
CA HIS A 158 7.36 -18.53 -7.97
C HIS A 158 6.50 -18.07 -9.18
N GLN A 159 6.01 -16.83 -9.18
CA GLN A 159 5.32 -16.24 -10.34
C GLN A 159 6.26 -16.17 -11.56
N LEU A 160 7.51 -15.77 -11.38
CA LEU A 160 8.50 -15.73 -12.47
C LEU A 160 8.80 -17.13 -13.02
N HIS A 161 9.02 -18.11 -12.13
CA HIS A 161 9.16 -19.51 -12.52
C HIS A 161 7.95 -19.99 -13.35
N CYS A 162 6.72 -19.71 -12.90
CA CYS A 162 5.51 -20.07 -13.62
C CYS A 162 5.49 -19.48 -15.04
N ILE A 163 5.83 -18.19 -15.20
CA ILE A 163 5.87 -17.54 -16.52
C ILE A 163 6.92 -18.19 -17.42
N TYR A 164 8.14 -18.43 -16.90
CA TYR A 164 9.21 -19.08 -17.66
C TYR A 164 8.79 -20.49 -18.11
N MET A 165 8.23 -21.30 -17.21
CA MET A 165 7.81 -22.67 -17.53
C MET A 165 6.64 -22.72 -18.51
N MET A 166 5.70 -21.77 -18.43
CA MET A 166 4.64 -21.62 -19.43
C MET A 166 5.21 -21.31 -20.82
N ALA A 167 6.13 -20.35 -20.92
CA ALA A 167 6.77 -19.98 -22.19
C ALA A 167 7.63 -21.13 -22.76
N ARG A 168 8.36 -21.86 -21.90
CA ARG A 168 9.10 -23.08 -22.26
C ARG A 168 8.17 -24.15 -22.81
N THR A 169 7.06 -24.39 -22.13
CA THR A 169 6.05 -25.38 -22.51
C THR A 169 5.43 -25.03 -23.86
N PHE A 170 4.99 -23.78 -24.03
CA PHE A 170 4.46 -23.28 -25.29
C PHE A 170 5.46 -23.44 -26.44
N SER A 171 6.71 -23.06 -26.22
CA SER A 171 7.78 -23.20 -27.22
C SER A 171 8.01 -24.66 -27.61
N GLY A 172 8.01 -25.58 -26.64
CA GLY A 172 8.12 -27.02 -26.90
C GLY A 172 6.95 -27.57 -27.71
N VAL A 173 5.72 -27.11 -27.44
CA VAL A 173 4.53 -27.49 -28.22
C VAL A 173 4.62 -26.97 -29.65
N VAL A 174 4.99 -25.69 -29.85
CA VAL A 174 5.12 -25.06 -31.18
C VAL A 174 6.13 -25.77 -32.06
N LEU A 175 7.25 -26.22 -31.49
CA LEU A 175 8.29 -26.96 -32.23
C LEU A 175 7.89 -28.41 -32.56
N ASN A 176 6.65 -28.81 -32.25
CA ASN A 176 6.17 -30.19 -32.34
C ASN A 176 7.12 -31.18 -31.64
N THR A 177 7.78 -30.71 -30.57
CA THR A 177 8.61 -31.53 -29.67
C THR A 177 7.75 -32.20 -28.59
N THR A 178 6.49 -32.47 -28.92
CA THR A 178 5.47 -33.08 -28.05
C THR A 178 5.53 -34.61 -28.00
N GLU A 179 6.32 -35.25 -28.88
CA GLU A 179 6.73 -36.64 -28.68
C GLU A 179 7.58 -36.71 -27.41
N PRO A 180 7.38 -37.71 -26.52
CA PRO A 180 8.17 -37.81 -25.32
C PRO A 180 9.65 -37.93 -25.73
N LEU A 181 10.46 -36.98 -25.23
CA LEU A 181 11.91 -37.07 -25.07
C LEU A 181 12.77 -36.68 -26.31
N LYS A 182 13.03 -35.38 -26.45
CA LYS A 182 14.39 -34.98 -26.08
C LYS A 182 14.36 -34.84 -24.56
N GLU A 183 15.05 -35.73 -23.85
CA GLU A 183 15.23 -35.60 -22.40
C GLU A 183 15.48 -34.12 -22.07
N ASN A 184 14.72 -33.57 -21.13
CA ASN A 184 14.80 -32.20 -20.61
C ASN A 184 14.00 -31.09 -21.33
N VAL A 185 13.12 -31.35 -22.31
CA VAL A 185 12.33 -30.25 -22.93
C VAL A 185 10.99 -30.01 -22.21
N LEU A 186 10.16 -31.05 -22.04
CA LEU A 186 8.86 -31.01 -21.35
C LEU A 186 8.80 -32.11 -20.29
N ARG A 187 8.27 -31.80 -19.10
CA ARG A 187 8.01 -32.79 -18.04
C ARG A 187 6.78 -33.63 -18.40
N GLU A 188 6.69 -34.87 -17.90
CA GLU A 188 5.54 -35.76 -18.17
C GLU A 188 4.19 -35.15 -17.72
N ASP A 189 4.21 -34.31 -16.69
CA ASP A 189 3.06 -33.64 -16.10
C ASP A 189 2.84 -32.20 -16.63
N TRP A 190 3.45 -31.83 -17.76
CA TRP A 190 3.44 -30.46 -18.27
C TRP A 190 2.04 -29.86 -18.40
N HIS A 191 1.03 -30.64 -18.80
CA HIS A 191 -0.35 -30.17 -18.90
C HIS A 191 -0.91 -29.71 -17.55
N PHE A 192 -0.70 -30.51 -16.50
CA PHE A 192 -1.15 -30.19 -15.16
C PHE A 192 -0.41 -28.96 -14.63
N HIS A 193 0.92 -28.96 -14.77
CA HIS A 193 1.75 -27.85 -14.30
C HIS A 193 1.39 -26.54 -15.03
N PHE A 194 1.20 -26.57 -16.35
CA PHE A 194 0.78 -25.39 -17.12
C PHE A 194 -0.54 -24.82 -16.62
N MET A 195 -1.56 -25.64 -16.39
CA MET A 195 -2.85 -25.18 -15.87
C MET A 195 -2.77 -24.71 -14.42
N HIS A 196 -1.89 -25.28 -13.60
CA HIS A 196 -1.59 -24.78 -12.27
C HIS A 196 -0.98 -23.37 -12.33
N CYS A 197 0.01 -23.14 -13.19
CA CYS A 197 0.62 -21.82 -13.41
C CYS A 197 -0.43 -20.79 -13.86
N VAL A 198 -1.34 -21.17 -14.76
CA VAL A 198 -2.44 -20.29 -15.22
C VAL A 198 -3.30 -19.85 -14.03
N ASP A 199 -3.77 -20.77 -13.18
CA ASP A 199 -4.60 -20.39 -12.04
C ASP A 199 -3.80 -19.61 -10.98
N TYR A 200 -2.54 -19.98 -10.74
CA TYR A 200 -1.66 -19.26 -9.81
C TYR A 200 -1.46 -17.80 -10.22
N LEU A 201 -1.15 -17.55 -11.50
CA LEU A 201 -0.96 -16.20 -12.04
C LEU A 201 -2.28 -15.40 -12.06
N ARG A 202 -3.42 -16.04 -12.35
CA ARG A 202 -4.74 -15.40 -12.22
C ARG A 202 -4.95 -14.88 -10.79
N GLN A 203 -4.65 -15.69 -9.78
CA GLN A 203 -4.77 -15.29 -8.38
C GLN A 203 -3.77 -14.19 -8.00
N ALA A 204 -2.54 -14.24 -8.51
CA ALA A 204 -1.54 -13.20 -8.29
C ALA A 204 -1.95 -11.84 -8.87
N VAL A 205 -2.53 -11.83 -10.07
CA VAL A 205 -3.09 -10.61 -10.70
C VAL A 205 -4.25 -10.06 -9.88
N MET A 206 -5.16 -10.92 -9.41
CA MET A 206 -6.26 -10.49 -8.54
C MET A 206 -5.78 -9.98 -7.17
N CYS A 207 -4.69 -10.54 -6.65
CA CYS A 207 -4.10 -10.14 -5.37
C CYS A 207 -3.42 -8.77 -5.46
N SER A 208 -2.71 -8.51 -6.55
CA SER A 208 -2.06 -7.22 -6.79
C SER A 208 -3.05 -6.14 -7.22
N ALA A 209 -4.11 -6.52 -7.96
CA ALA A 209 -5.20 -5.66 -8.42
C ALA A 209 -4.70 -4.31 -8.97
N ASP A 210 -3.78 -4.37 -9.92
CA ASP A 210 -3.19 -3.17 -10.51
C ASP A 210 -4.27 -2.27 -11.15
N LEU A 211 -4.30 -1.01 -10.74
CA LEU A 211 -5.30 -0.01 -11.16
C LEU A 211 -4.75 0.95 -12.22
N ALA A 212 -3.58 0.67 -12.79
CA ALA A 212 -3.02 1.46 -13.88
C ALA A 212 -3.99 1.55 -15.07
N LEU A 213 -4.11 2.75 -15.64
CA LEU A 213 -4.85 2.96 -16.88
C LEU A 213 -3.92 2.69 -18.08
N GLU A 214 -4.30 1.78 -18.95
CA GLU A 214 -3.60 1.45 -20.19
C GLU A 214 -4.31 2.10 -21.39
N PRO A 215 -3.83 3.27 -21.88
CA PRO A 215 -4.51 3.99 -22.94
C PRO A 215 -4.34 3.27 -24.29
N HIS A 216 -5.47 3.08 -24.97
CA HIS A 216 -5.53 2.57 -26.34
C HIS A 216 -5.92 3.72 -27.27
N LYS A 217 -5.14 3.98 -28.31
CA LYS A 217 -5.47 4.94 -29.37
C LYS A 217 -6.32 4.24 -30.45
N PRO A 218 -7.15 5.01 -31.18
CA PRO A 218 -8.01 4.45 -32.23
C PRO A 218 -7.27 3.67 -33.34
N ASP A 219 -5.99 3.98 -33.59
CA ASP A 219 -5.20 3.37 -34.67
C ASP A 219 -4.29 2.22 -34.19
N ASP A 220 -4.31 1.87 -32.90
CA ASP A 220 -3.39 0.89 -32.29
C ASP A 220 -3.67 -0.58 -32.71
N TRP A 221 -4.66 -0.82 -33.58
CA TRP A 221 -5.04 -2.16 -34.06
C TRP A 221 -4.17 -2.69 -35.21
N HIS A 222 -3.27 -1.86 -35.76
CA HIS A 222 -2.54 -2.17 -37.00
C HIS A 222 -1.03 -2.34 -36.84
N GLU A 223 -0.48 -2.10 -35.65
CA GLU A 223 0.96 -2.26 -35.38
C GLU A 223 1.20 -3.39 -34.37
N GLU A 224 1.33 -4.61 -34.88
CA GLU A 224 1.58 -5.86 -34.12
C GLU A 224 2.80 -5.81 -33.18
N ALA A 225 3.66 -4.80 -33.31
CA ALA A 225 4.87 -4.60 -32.52
C ALA A 225 4.75 -3.53 -31.41
N LEU A 226 3.66 -2.75 -31.38
CA LEU A 226 3.42 -1.69 -30.40
C LEU A 226 2.03 -1.89 -29.78
N ASP A 227 1.84 -3.03 -29.11
CA ASP A 227 0.59 -3.32 -28.41
C ASP A 227 0.28 -2.18 -27.41
N PRO A 228 -0.90 -1.54 -27.51
CA PRO A 228 -1.31 -0.47 -26.59
C PRO A 228 -1.31 -0.87 -25.12
N ALA A 229 -1.37 -2.18 -24.81
CA ALA A 229 -1.26 -2.72 -23.47
C ALA A 229 0.03 -2.30 -22.73
N TRP A 230 1.09 -1.86 -23.43
CA TRP A 230 2.34 -1.39 -22.81
C TRP A 230 2.36 0.11 -22.47
N ASN A 231 1.27 0.86 -22.70
CA ASN A 231 1.26 2.32 -22.55
C ASN A 231 0.89 2.83 -21.16
N GLY A 232 0.49 1.95 -20.24
CA GLY A 232 0.19 2.28 -18.86
C GLY A 232 1.42 2.66 -18.03
N ARG A 233 1.18 3.34 -16.90
CA ARG A 233 2.18 3.57 -15.85
C ARG A 233 1.71 2.89 -14.58
N HIS A 234 2.52 1.99 -14.07
CA HIS A 234 2.22 1.09 -12.98
C HIS A 234 2.99 1.52 -11.73
N VAL A 235 2.40 1.37 -10.55
CA VAL A 235 3.08 1.62 -9.27
C VAL A 235 3.57 0.28 -8.73
N CYS A 236 4.86 0.03 -8.84
CA CYS A 236 5.48 -1.23 -8.47
C CYS A 236 6.27 -1.06 -7.17
N LYS A 237 6.51 -2.16 -6.45
CA LYS A 237 7.64 -2.20 -5.51
C LYS A 237 8.93 -2.04 -6.31
N ASP A 238 9.90 -1.34 -5.74
CA ASP A 238 11.24 -1.29 -6.32
C ASP A 238 11.81 -2.71 -6.39
N TYR A 239 12.00 -3.20 -7.61
CA TYR A 239 12.41 -4.57 -7.85
C TYR A 239 13.81 -4.86 -7.31
N GLY A 240 14.71 -3.88 -7.37
CA GLY A 240 16.06 -3.98 -6.82
C GLY A 240 16.05 -4.07 -5.29
N ALA A 241 15.18 -3.31 -4.62
CA ALA A 241 15.01 -3.40 -3.18
C ALA A 241 14.43 -4.74 -2.74
N VAL A 242 13.47 -5.29 -3.51
CA VAL A 242 12.87 -6.61 -3.24
C VAL A 242 13.90 -7.72 -3.44
N THR A 243 14.59 -7.75 -4.58
CA THR A 243 15.60 -8.78 -4.88
C THR A 243 16.72 -8.77 -3.86
N LYS A 244 17.28 -7.60 -3.53
CA LYS A 244 18.30 -7.47 -2.49
C LYS A 244 17.85 -8.03 -1.13
N TYR A 245 16.62 -7.73 -0.70
CA TYR A 245 16.08 -8.31 0.54
C TYR A 245 15.98 -9.83 0.45
N LEU A 246 15.51 -10.38 -0.67
CA LEU A 246 15.42 -11.83 -0.84
C LEU A 246 16.79 -12.49 -0.80
N GLU A 247 17.80 -11.88 -1.39
CA GLU A 247 19.19 -12.33 -1.36
C GLU A 247 19.73 -12.41 0.07
N GLU A 248 19.51 -11.36 0.89
CA GLU A 248 19.84 -11.35 2.31
C GLU A 248 19.14 -12.50 3.06
N GLN A 249 17.86 -12.74 2.78
CA GLN A 249 17.09 -13.84 3.40
C GLN A 249 17.56 -15.24 2.96
N VAL A 250 18.05 -15.37 1.72
CA VAL A 250 18.64 -16.61 1.20
C VAL A 250 19.99 -16.88 1.89
N ASP A 251 20.82 -15.86 2.04
CA ASP A 251 22.11 -15.97 2.71
C ASP A 251 21.97 -16.31 4.20
N ASP A 252 20.95 -15.76 4.86
CA ASP A 252 20.59 -16.08 6.24
C ASP A 252 19.91 -17.45 6.40
N GLY A 253 19.60 -18.14 5.29
CA GLY A 253 18.90 -19.43 5.28
C GLY A 253 17.43 -19.36 5.72
N ALA A 254 16.87 -18.15 5.84
CA ALA A 254 15.47 -17.94 6.20
C ALA A 254 14.52 -18.29 5.05
N ARG A 255 15.04 -18.37 3.82
CA ARG A 255 14.24 -18.51 2.62
C ARG A 255 14.95 -19.32 1.54
N VAL A 256 14.16 -20.11 0.80
CA VAL A 256 14.64 -20.87 -0.36
C VAL A 256 14.03 -20.26 -1.62
N VAL A 257 14.87 -20.02 -2.62
CA VAL A 257 14.42 -19.60 -3.95
C VAL A 257 14.72 -20.74 -4.92
N LEU A 258 13.67 -21.23 -5.58
CA LEU A 258 13.77 -22.27 -6.61
C LEU A 258 14.50 -21.73 -7.85
N ALA A 259 15.09 -22.64 -8.63
CA ALA A 259 15.66 -22.26 -9.91
C ALA A 259 14.54 -21.79 -10.86
N ILE A 260 14.87 -20.96 -11.85
CA ILE A 260 13.84 -20.46 -12.77
C ILE A 260 13.24 -21.58 -13.63
N ASP A 261 14.00 -22.65 -13.88
CA ASP A 261 13.69 -23.72 -14.82
C ASP A 261 13.50 -25.12 -14.19
N ASP A 262 13.22 -25.19 -12.89
CA ASP A 262 13.04 -26.45 -12.16
C ASP A 262 11.72 -27.22 -12.43
#